data_AF-A0A1G3XUJ9-F1
#
_entry.id   AF-A0A1G3XUJ9-F1
#
_cell.length_a   1.000
_cell.length_b   1.000
_cell.length_c   1.000
_cell.angle_alpha   90.00
_cell.angle_beta   90.00
_cell.angle_gamma   90.00
#
_symmetry.space_group_name_H-M   'P 1'
#
loop_
_entity.id
_entity.type
_entity.pdbx_description
1 polymer ?
#
loop_
_entity_poly.entity_id
_entity_poly.type
_entity_poly.pdbx_seq_one_letter_code
_entity_poly.pdbx_strand_id
1 'polypeptide(L)'
;MVLRMPVTPLHVLPTLAAYLLVSKRVHLFAFFSAALLIDVEPMLYLLFGVPVPKIPLLLGGESTGVHAITHNPFAIIILVAPSMTILAKALERVKRFWLTVFRDAVWVNRSIRSIYFSALLGAVLHLGWDLTMHHDINLAFPIYSVPNPFINQQSL
;
A
#
# COMPACT_ATOMS: atom_id res chain seq x y z
N MET A 1 -7.66 -10.71 24.49
CA MET A 1 -6.48 -9.89 24.13
C MET A 1 -7.00 -8.72 23.30
N VAL A 2 -7.04 -7.52 23.86
CA VAL A 2 -7.53 -6.33 23.13
C VAL A 2 -6.38 -5.88 22.23
N LEU A 3 -6.53 -6.02 20.91
CA LEU A 3 -5.59 -5.45 19.94
C LEU A 3 -5.63 -3.93 20.09
N ARG A 4 -4.72 -3.36 20.90
CA ARG A 4 -4.40 -1.93 20.89
C ARG A 4 -3.51 -1.66 19.68
N MET A 5 -4.06 -1.81 18.49
CA MET A 5 -3.45 -1.22 17.31
C MET A 5 -4.09 0.16 17.17
N PRO A 6 -3.32 1.25 17.10
CA PRO A 6 -3.88 2.49 16.61
C PRO A 6 -4.51 2.17 15.26
N VAL A 7 -5.81 2.48 15.13
CA VAL A 7 -6.49 2.46 13.83
C VAL A 7 -5.58 3.26 12.90
N THR A 8 -4.95 2.62 11.91
CA THR A 8 -4.16 3.33 10.93
C THR A 8 -5.11 4.35 10.33
N PRO A 9 -4.92 5.65 10.59
CA PRO A 9 -5.76 6.63 9.96
C PRO A 9 -5.30 6.58 8.52
N LEU A 10 -6.06 5.85 7.67
CA LEU A 10 -5.94 5.82 6.22
C LEU A 10 -4.99 6.95 5.81
N HIS A 11 -3.72 6.63 5.50
CA HIS A 11 -2.64 7.64 5.46
C HIS A 11 -2.83 8.70 4.37
N VAL A 12 -4.03 8.74 3.78
CA VAL A 12 -4.69 9.76 2.98
C VAL A 12 -4.24 11.18 3.26
N LEU A 13 -4.12 11.67 4.51
CA LEU A 13 -3.69 13.05 4.73
C LEU A 13 -2.21 13.28 4.35
N PRO A 14 -1.23 12.56 4.94
CA PRO A 14 0.16 12.58 4.45
C PRO A 14 0.29 12.25 2.96
N THR A 15 -0.44 11.23 2.48
CA THR A 15 -0.46 10.80 1.09
C THR A 15 -0.99 11.89 0.16
N LEU A 16 -2.02 12.64 0.57
CA LEU A 16 -2.59 13.76 -0.18
C LEU A 16 -1.63 14.94 -0.23
N ALA A 17 -1.00 15.30 0.89
CA ALA A 17 0.00 16.35 0.90
C ALA A 17 1.14 16.06 -0.08
N ALA A 18 1.66 14.82 -0.05
CA ALA A 18 2.68 14.39 -0.99
C ALA A 18 2.17 14.37 -2.45
N TYR A 19 0.94 13.90 -2.69
CA TYR A 19 0.32 13.90 -4.00
C TYR A 19 0.26 15.30 -4.59
N LEU A 20 -0.17 16.30 -3.83
CA LEU A 20 -0.35 17.67 -4.33
C LEU A 20 0.96 18.25 -4.88
N LEU A 21 2.10 17.92 -4.26
CA LEU A 21 3.44 18.34 -4.71
C LEU A 21 3.84 17.73 -6.08
N VAL A 22 3.33 16.54 -6.41
CA VAL A 22 3.69 15.81 -7.64
C VAL A 22 2.52 15.58 -8.59
N SER A 23 1.35 16.17 -8.31
CA SER A 23 0.05 15.90 -8.92
C SER A 23 0.05 15.92 -10.45
N LYS A 24 0.83 16.81 -11.07
CA LYS A 24 0.98 16.91 -12.54
C LYS A 24 1.72 15.71 -13.14
N ARG A 25 2.58 15.06 -12.37
CA ARG A 25 3.50 13.99 -12.81
C ARG A 25 2.98 12.59 -12.53
N VAL A 26 2.04 12.43 -11.60
CA VAL A 26 1.53 11.13 -11.16
C VAL A 26 0.09 10.88 -11.59
N HIS A 27 -0.26 9.61 -11.70
CA HIS A 27 -1.62 9.14 -11.92
C HIS A 27 -2.39 9.09 -10.60
N LEU A 28 -3.40 9.95 -10.43
CA LEU A 28 -4.17 10.10 -9.19
C LEU A 28 -4.69 8.77 -8.65
N PHE A 29 -5.47 8.05 -9.45
CA PHE A 29 -6.11 6.80 -9.02
C PHE A 29 -5.08 5.78 -8.54
N ALA A 30 -4.11 5.42 -9.41
CA ALA A 30 -3.07 4.45 -9.08
C ALA A 30 -2.24 4.83 -7.84
N PHE A 31 -1.94 6.11 -7.63
CA PHE A 31 -1.21 6.58 -6.46
C PHE A 31 -2.00 6.34 -5.16
N PHE A 32 -3.26 6.81 -5.10
CA PHE A 32 -4.07 6.65 -3.90
C PHE A 32 -4.54 5.22 -3.70
N SER A 33 -4.94 4.51 -4.76
CA SER A 33 -5.42 3.14 -4.64
C SER A 33 -4.30 2.19 -4.19
N ALA A 34 -3.04 2.45 -4.55
CA ALA A 34 -1.91 1.69 -4.05
C ALA A 34 -1.64 1.95 -2.56
N ALA A 35 -1.71 3.21 -2.12
CA ALA A 35 -1.63 3.53 -0.71
C ALA A 35 -2.76 2.86 0.10
N LEU A 36 -3.99 2.83 -0.44
CA LEU A 36 -5.13 2.18 0.20
C LEU A 36 -5.07 0.65 0.18
N LEU A 37 -4.54 0.05 -0.89
CA LEU A 37 -4.49 -1.41 -1.02
C LEU A 37 -3.60 -2.03 0.07
N ILE A 38 -2.56 -1.31 0.50
CA ILE A 38 -1.66 -1.76 1.55
C ILE A 38 -2.43 -2.05 2.85
N ASP A 39 -3.31 -1.13 3.27
CA ASP A 39 -4.18 -1.25 4.46
C ASP A 39 -5.21 -2.40 4.40
N VAL A 40 -5.46 -2.98 3.22
CA VAL A 40 -6.47 -4.05 3.09
C VAL A 40 -6.08 -5.27 3.91
N GLU A 41 -4.80 -5.63 3.97
CA GLU A 41 -4.33 -6.76 4.77
C GLU A 41 -4.70 -6.64 6.26
N PRO A 42 -4.21 -5.62 7.01
CA PRO A 42 -4.53 -5.49 8.43
C PRO A 42 -6.03 -5.30 8.67
N MET A 43 -6.73 -4.61 7.75
CA MET A 43 -8.18 -4.45 7.81
C MET A 43 -8.92 -5.81 7.73
N LEU A 44 -8.45 -6.74 6.90
CA LEU A 44 -9.06 -8.08 6.80
C LEU A 44 -8.93 -8.85 8.12
N TYR A 45 -7.77 -8.81 8.77
CA TYR A 45 -7.57 -9.48 10.06
C TYR A 45 -8.44 -8.87 11.16
N LEU A 46 -8.56 -7.54 11.18
CA LEU A 46 -9.34 -6.81 12.18
C LEU A 46 -10.85 -6.99 12.03
N LEU A 47 -11.38 -6.80 10.82
CA LEU A 47 -12.83 -6.78 10.59
C LEU A 47 -13.44 -8.18 10.53
N PHE A 48 -12.72 -9.14 9.94
CA PHE A 48 -13.23 -10.49 9.74
C PHE A 48 -12.70 -11.51 10.75
N GLY A 49 -11.86 -11.07 11.70
CA GLY A 49 -11.28 -11.95 12.72
C GLY A 49 -10.43 -13.08 12.15
N VAL A 50 -9.87 -12.87 10.95
CA VAL A 50 -9.03 -13.87 10.28
C VAL A 50 -7.74 -14.04 11.08
N PRO A 51 -7.30 -15.29 11.37
CA PRO A 51 -6.05 -15.52 12.07
C PRO A 51 -4.86 -14.90 11.33
N VAL A 52 -4.00 -14.20 12.08
CA VAL A 52 -2.77 -13.61 11.54
C VAL A 52 -1.88 -14.74 10.99
N PRO A 53 -1.49 -14.70 9.70
CA PRO A 53 -0.72 -15.77 9.11
C PRO A 53 0.72 -15.79 9.63
N LYS A 54 1.28 -17.00 9.71
CA LYS A 54 2.71 -17.21 9.89
C LYS A 54 3.28 -17.61 8.54
N ILE A 55 4.12 -16.76 7.96
CA ILE A 55 4.63 -16.96 6.61
C ILE A 55 6.09 -17.39 6.69
N PRO A 56 6.43 -18.62 6.26
CA PRO A 56 7.82 -19.07 6.25
C PRO A 56 8.64 -18.25 5.25
N LEU A 57 9.87 -17.93 5.64
CA LEU A 57 10.80 -17.12 4.85
C LEU A 57 11.81 -18.00 4.11
N LEU A 58 12.33 -17.51 2.98
CA LEU A 58 13.18 -18.28 2.08
C LEU A 58 14.49 -18.76 2.71
N LEU A 59 15.10 -17.96 3.60
CA LEU A 59 16.35 -18.28 4.29
C LEU A 59 16.15 -18.65 5.77
N GLY A 60 14.91 -18.99 6.15
CA GLY A 60 14.57 -19.40 7.51
C GLY A 60 13.93 -18.29 8.35
N GLY A 61 13.22 -18.71 9.41
CA GLY A 61 12.36 -17.86 10.22
C GLY A 61 10.95 -17.71 9.65
N GLU A 62 10.15 -16.88 10.32
CA GLU A 62 8.77 -16.58 9.93
C GLU A 62 8.52 -15.06 9.96
N SER A 63 7.72 -14.57 9.00
CA SER A 63 7.08 -13.26 9.08
C SER A 63 5.76 -13.42 9.79
N THR A 64 5.54 -12.62 10.84
CA THR A 64 4.34 -12.65 11.67
C THR A 64 3.92 -11.23 11.96
N GLY A 65 2.62 -10.96 11.96
CA GLY A 65 2.10 -9.61 12.21
C GLY A 65 0.93 -9.31 11.30
N VAL A 66 0.20 -8.24 11.62
CA VAL A 66 -0.93 -7.80 10.79
C VAL A 66 -0.45 -7.11 9.50
N HIS A 67 0.84 -6.79 9.43
CA HIS A 67 1.52 -6.13 8.31
C HIS A 67 2.48 -7.08 7.56
N ALA A 68 2.20 -8.38 7.54
CA ALA A 68 3.17 -9.38 7.10
C ALA A 68 3.35 -9.47 5.57
N ILE A 69 2.29 -9.24 4.79
CA ILE A 69 2.27 -9.49 3.34
C ILE A 69 2.40 -8.21 2.53
N THR A 70 1.57 -7.19 2.75
CA THR A 70 1.46 -6.02 1.87
C THR A 70 2.41 -4.88 2.25
N HIS A 71 2.84 -4.83 3.51
CA HIS A 71 3.65 -3.74 4.08
C HIS A 71 5.14 -4.04 4.01
N ASN A 72 5.66 -4.41 2.84
CA ASN A 72 7.09 -4.60 2.64
C ASN A 72 7.50 -4.21 1.21
N PRO A 73 8.78 -3.85 0.99
CA PRO A 73 9.24 -3.39 -0.32
C PRO A 73 9.00 -4.40 -1.44
N PHE A 74 9.17 -5.70 -1.15
CA PHE A 74 8.98 -6.75 -2.14
C PHE A 74 7.53 -6.81 -2.64
N ALA A 75 6.56 -6.89 -1.74
CA ALA A 75 5.15 -6.92 -2.06
C ALA A 75 4.68 -5.63 -2.74
N ILE A 76 5.24 -4.48 -2.37
CA ILE A 76 4.97 -3.24 -3.09
C ILE A 76 5.33 -3.35 -4.57
N ILE A 77 6.52 -3.89 -4.86
CA ILE A 77 7.05 -4.02 -6.22
C ILE A 77 6.29 -5.08 -7.03
N ILE A 78 6.02 -6.25 -6.44
CA ILE A 78 5.52 -7.40 -7.20
C ILE A 78 4.01 -7.62 -7.11
N LEU A 79 3.34 -7.05 -6.11
CA LEU A 79 1.91 -7.28 -5.84
C LEU A 79 1.11 -5.97 -5.87
N VAL A 80 1.40 -5.02 -4.99
CA VAL A 80 0.58 -3.81 -4.82
C VAL A 80 0.61 -2.93 -6.06
N ALA A 81 1.80 -2.49 -6.49
CA ALA A 81 1.92 -1.60 -7.64
C ALA A 81 1.47 -2.25 -8.96
N PRO A 82 1.80 -3.52 -9.26
CA PRO A 82 1.25 -4.20 -10.43
C PRO A 82 -0.27 -4.32 -10.39
N SER A 83 -0.86 -4.72 -9.26
CA SER A 83 -2.31 -4.88 -9.12
C SER A 83 -3.05 -3.56 -9.38
N MET A 84 -2.56 -2.46 -8.80
CA MET A 84 -3.17 -1.14 -9.00
C MET A 84 -2.91 -0.56 -10.39
N THR A 85 -1.80 -0.93 -11.02
CA THR A 85 -1.55 -0.59 -12.43
C THR A 85 -2.53 -1.27 -13.36
N ILE A 86 -2.78 -2.57 -13.14
CA ILE A 86 -3.76 -3.35 -13.90
C ILE A 86 -5.15 -2.76 -13.69
N LEU A 87 -5.54 -2.48 -12.44
CA LEU A 87 -6.84 -1.89 -12.13
C LEU A 87 -7.02 -0.51 -12.79
N ALA A 88 -6.01 0.37 -12.70
CA ALA A 88 -6.05 1.67 -13.37
C ALA A 88 -6.20 1.54 -14.89
N LYS A 89 -5.51 0.57 -15.52
CA LYS A 89 -5.68 0.28 -16.95
C LYS A 89 -7.03 -0.34 -17.29
N ALA A 90 -7.60 -1.14 -16.41
CA ALA A 90 -8.96 -1.64 -16.57
C ALA A 90 -9.97 -0.48 -16.53
N LEU A 91 -9.79 0.50 -15.65
CA LEU A 91 -10.65 1.69 -15.58
C LEU A 91 -10.59 2.55 -16.86
N GLU A 92 -9.45 2.62 -17.54
CA GLU A 92 -9.35 3.29 -18.84
C GLU A 92 -10.28 2.65 -19.91
N ARG A 93 -10.61 1.36 -19.79
CA ARG A 93 -11.53 0.68 -20.72
C ARG A 93 -12.96 1.19 -20.60
N VAL A 94 -13.36 1.62 -19.42
CA VAL A 94 -14.69 2.18 -19.13
C VAL A 94 -14.69 3.71 -19.12
N LYS A 95 -13.67 4.37 -19.69
CA LYS A 95 -13.57 5.85 -19.71
C LYS A 95 -14.79 6.58 -20.25
N ARG A 96 -15.51 6.01 -21.23
CA ARG A 96 -16.73 6.62 -21.80
C ARG A 96 -17.83 6.73 -20.76
N PHE A 97 -17.97 5.73 -19.90
CA PHE A 97 -18.91 5.77 -18.78
C PHE A 97 -18.53 6.90 -17.81
N TRP A 98 -17.25 6.99 -17.42
CA TRP A 98 -16.78 8.03 -16.51
C TRP A 98 -16.94 9.45 -17.05
N LEU A 99 -16.66 9.69 -18.34
CA LEU A 99 -16.88 10.99 -18.98
C LEU A 99 -18.36 11.36 -19.12
N THR A 100 -19.27 10.37 -19.05
CA THR A 100 -20.72 10.63 -19.00
C THR A 100 -21.13 11.15 -17.62
N VAL A 101 -20.53 10.60 -16.56
CA VAL A 101 -20.77 10.99 -15.16
C VAL A 101 -20.10 12.34 -14.87
N PHE A 102 -18.87 12.54 -15.33
CA PHE A 102 -18.06 13.74 -15.12
C PHE A 102 -17.90 14.50 -16.43
N ARG A 103 -18.94 15.25 -16.82
CA ARG A 103 -19.07 15.85 -18.16
C ARG A 103 -17.94 16.80 -18.54
N ASP A 104 -17.42 17.57 -17.59
CA ASP A 104 -16.36 18.56 -17.83
C ASP A 104 -14.95 18.00 -17.57
N ALA A 105 -14.83 16.71 -17.24
CA ALA A 105 -13.54 16.11 -16.97
C ALA A 105 -12.78 15.78 -18.25
N VAL A 106 -11.47 16.00 -18.23
CA VAL A 106 -10.57 15.57 -19.31
C VAL A 106 -9.90 14.27 -18.92
N TRP A 107 -10.08 13.23 -19.74
CA TRP A 107 -9.38 11.95 -19.52
C TRP A 107 -7.94 12.03 -20.02
N VAL A 108 -6.98 11.96 -19.10
CA VAL A 108 -5.56 11.94 -19.44
C VAL A 108 -5.06 10.50 -19.48
N ASN A 109 -4.76 9.99 -20.68
CA ASN A 109 -4.14 8.67 -20.83
C ASN A 109 -2.67 8.76 -20.44
N ARG A 110 -2.23 7.92 -19.49
CA ARG A 110 -0.81 7.80 -19.11
C ARG A 110 -0.25 6.47 -19.57
N SER A 111 1.06 6.41 -19.80
CA SER A 111 1.73 5.15 -20.13
C SER A 111 1.66 4.17 -18.94
N ILE A 112 1.70 2.86 -19.20
CA ILE A 112 1.71 1.85 -18.13
C ILE A 112 2.86 2.05 -17.14
N ARG A 113 4.03 2.48 -17.63
CA ARG A 113 5.20 2.81 -16.81
C ARG A 113 4.92 3.98 -15.87
N SER A 114 4.24 5.03 -16.36
CA SER A 114 3.86 6.18 -15.54
C SER A 114 2.85 5.80 -14.46
N ILE A 115 1.88 4.94 -14.79
CA ILE A 115 0.90 4.44 -13.83
C ILE A 115 1.57 3.58 -12.76
N TYR A 116 2.43 2.65 -13.17
CA TYR A 116 3.20 1.80 -12.25
C TYR A 116 4.09 2.61 -11.32
N PHE A 117 4.81 3.61 -11.85
CA PHE A 117 5.60 4.51 -11.02
C PHE A 117 4.73 5.30 -10.02
N SER A 118 3.53 5.71 -10.43
CA SER A 118 2.59 6.40 -9.55
C SER A 118 2.09 5.49 -8.42
N ALA A 119 1.77 4.23 -8.73
CA ALA A 119 1.38 3.24 -7.75
C ALA A 119 2.52 2.90 -6.78
N LEU A 120 3.73 2.70 -7.30
CA LEU A 120 4.93 2.54 -6.48
C LEU A 120 5.13 3.71 -5.53
N LEU A 121 5.03 4.95 -6.03
CA LEU A 121 5.25 6.13 -5.20
C LEU A 121 4.23 6.22 -4.07
N GLY A 122 2.94 5.98 -4.34
CA GLY A 122 1.89 6.00 -3.33
C GLY A 122 2.11 4.90 -2.26
N ALA A 123 2.43 3.69 -2.71
CA ALA A 123 2.71 2.55 -1.84
C ALA A 123 3.96 2.77 -0.95
N VAL A 124 5.05 3.28 -1.53
CA VAL A 124 6.29 3.57 -0.78
C VAL A 124 6.08 4.70 0.22
N LEU A 125 5.29 5.72 -0.12
CA LEU A 125 4.95 6.80 0.82
C LEU A 125 4.16 6.30 2.01
N HIS A 126 3.20 5.41 1.76
CA HIS A 126 2.44 4.75 2.81
C HIS A 126 3.37 3.91 3.70
N LEU A 127 4.16 3.00 3.11
CA LEU A 127 5.11 2.18 3.88
C LEU A 127 6.11 3.04 4.68
N GLY A 128 6.60 4.14 4.10
CA GLY A 128 7.52 5.05 4.78
C GLY A 128 6.92 5.66 6.05
N TRP A 129 5.62 5.92 6.04
CA TRP A 129 4.91 6.40 7.22
C TRP A 129 4.67 5.28 8.23
N ASP A 130 4.26 4.12 7.77
CA ASP A 130 4.01 2.94 8.60
C ASP A 130 5.26 2.44 9.33
N LEU A 131 6.43 2.61 8.72
CA LEU A 131 7.70 2.34 9.37
C LEU A 131 7.90 3.19 10.64
N THR A 132 7.19 4.30 10.82
CA THR A 132 7.25 5.10 12.05
C THR A 132 6.20 4.70 13.09
N MET A 133 5.25 3.83 12.75
CA MET A 133 4.11 3.46 13.59
C MET A 133 3.98 1.97 13.92
N HIS A 134 4.50 1.08 13.08
CA HIS A 134 4.32 -0.37 13.19
C HIS A 134 5.64 -1.13 13.32
N HIS A 135 5.80 -1.88 14.41
CA HIS A 135 7.01 -2.65 14.68
C HIS A 135 7.07 -3.97 13.90
N ASP A 136 5.91 -4.49 13.46
CA ASP A 136 5.74 -5.80 12.84
C ASP A 136 5.94 -5.79 11.31
N ILE A 137 6.52 -4.70 10.78
CA ILE A 137 6.90 -4.58 9.38
C ILE A 137 8.26 -5.25 9.14
N ASN A 138 8.28 -6.24 8.24
CA ASN A 138 9.50 -6.93 7.83
C ASN A 138 10.05 -6.37 6.50
N LEU A 139 11.12 -5.58 6.59
CA LEU A 139 11.76 -4.96 5.43
C LEU A 139 12.47 -5.94 4.48
N ALA A 140 12.82 -7.14 4.96
CA ALA A 140 13.51 -8.17 4.18
C ALA A 140 12.62 -9.31 3.70
N PHE A 141 11.29 -9.18 3.87
CA PHE A 141 10.35 -10.14 3.31
C PHE A 141 10.53 -10.28 1.78
N PRO A 142 10.50 -11.50 1.20
CA PRO A 142 10.25 -12.80 1.81
C PRO A 142 11.53 -13.58 2.16
N ILE A 143 12.69 -12.90 2.20
CA ILE A 143 14.00 -13.55 2.31
C ILE A 143 14.29 -13.98 3.76
N TYR A 144 14.28 -13.05 4.71
CA TYR A 144 14.52 -13.30 6.13
C TYR A 144 13.83 -12.23 6.99
N SER A 145 13.82 -12.40 8.31
CA SER A 145 13.12 -11.49 9.23
C SER A 145 14.04 -10.37 9.68
N VAL A 146 13.78 -9.15 9.22
CA VAL A 146 14.41 -7.91 9.70
C VAL A 146 13.34 -7.10 10.43
N PRO A 147 13.46 -6.93 11.76
CA PRO A 147 12.53 -6.09 12.49
C PRO A 147 12.64 -4.64 12.01
N ASN A 148 11.55 -3.89 12.11
CA ASN A 148 11.56 -2.48 11.77
C ASN A 148 12.57 -1.70 12.65
N PRO A 149 13.61 -1.07 12.07
CA PRO A 149 14.66 -0.40 12.84
C PRO A 149 14.20 0.91 13.49
N PHE A 150 13.05 1.44 13.08
CA PHE A 150 12.55 2.74 13.56
C PHE A 150 11.71 2.65 14.82
N ILE A 151 11.26 1.43 15.20
CA ILE A 151 10.42 1.21 16.39
C ILE A 151 10.99 0.06 17.18
N ASN A 152 11.35 0.32 18.43
CA ASN A 152 11.87 -0.69 19.32
C ASN A 152 10.71 -1.39 20.05
N GLN A 153 10.69 -2.73 20.06
CA GLN A 153 9.67 -3.51 20.79
C GLN A 153 9.66 -3.23 22.30
N GLN A 154 10.75 -2.69 22.85
CA GLN A 154 10.86 -2.36 24.29
C GLN A 154 10.05 -1.13 24.72
N SER A 155 9.46 -0.37 23.80
CA SER A 155 8.71 0.86 24.12
C SER A 155 7.18 0.72 24.12
N LEU A 156 6.65 -0.51 24.16
CA LEU A 156 5.21 -0.80 24.29
C LEU A 156 4.91 -1.72 25.48
#